data_AF-A0A5S4T8A4-F1
#
_entry.id   AF-A0A5S4T8A4-F1
#
_cell.length_a   1.000
_cell.length_b   1.000
_cell.length_c   1.000
_cell.angle_alpha   90.00
_cell.angle_beta   90.00
_cell.angle_gamma   90.00
#
_symmetry.space_group_name_H-M   'P 1'
#
loop_
_entity.id
_entity.type
_entity.pdbx_description
1 polymer ?
#
loop_
_entity_poly.entity_id
_entity_poly.type
_entity_poly.pdbx_seq_one_letter_code
_entity_poly.pdbx_strand_id
1 'polypeptide(L)'
;LSPPVGATDSSWDDEGWLTLNGPTIYNGRYPNILKRGLGLGQWTDTADGSRRHTLLLEYAKGKHQKWYNLGLQLDFMLYGDSPYYTNWLKDFFKNSGSPASLAQLFLIYWEGNSGDKLLERQTRASEWYYQIEKGFSQPNGGTAQSDPKALEAVREDLFENSIPGGGDGMGYAY
;
A
#
# COMPACT_ATOMS: atom_id res chain seq x y z
N LEU A 1 15.19 7.49 -3.99
CA LEU A 1 14.09 7.76 -4.94
C LEU A 1 14.09 9.25 -5.22
N SER A 2 13.89 9.67 -6.46
CA SER A 2 13.67 11.08 -6.76
C SER A 2 12.38 11.55 -6.08
N PRO A 3 12.34 12.78 -5.55
CA PRO A 3 11.12 13.31 -4.95
C PRO A 3 10.00 13.41 -6.00
N PRO A 4 8.72 13.35 -5.60
CA PRO A 4 7.62 13.54 -6.52
C PRO A 4 7.71 14.88 -7.26
N VAL A 5 7.14 14.96 -8.47
CA VAL A 5 7.13 16.20 -9.26
C VAL A 5 6.54 17.35 -8.44
N GLY A 6 7.27 18.48 -8.45
CA GLY A 6 6.92 19.72 -7.75
C GLY A 6 7.11 19.69 -6.23
N ALA A 7 7.68 18.62 -5.68
CA ALA A 7 7.83 18.50 -4.23
C ALA A 7 8.84 19.51 -3.65
N THR A 8 8.45 20.10 -2.52
CA THR A 8 9.20 20.97 -1.63
C THR A 8 9.01 20.47 -0.19
N ASP A 9 9.74 21.06 0.75
CA ASP A 9 9.64 20.66 2.17
C ASP A 9 8.24 20.91 2.77
N SER A 10 7.48 21.85 2.20
CA SER A 10 6.12 22.20 2.65
C SER A 10 5.01 21.55 1.84
N SER A 11 5.34 20.70 0.85
CA SER A 11 4.37 20.12 -0.08
C SER A 11 3.21 19.40 0.58
N TRP A 12 3.43 18.84 1.76
CA TRP A 12 2.45 18.05 2.49
C TRP A 12 1.29 18.91 3.02
N ASP A 13 1.50 20.22 3.14
CA ASP A 13 0.51 21.19 3.56
C ASP A 13 0.07 22.14 2.43
N ASP A 14 0.64 21.97 1.23
CA ASP A 14 0.38 22.81 0.06
C ASP A 14 -0.77 22.22 -0.79
N GLU A 15 -1.93 22.87 -0.75
CA GLU A 15 -3.08 22.49 -1.57
C GLU A 15 -2.78 22.51 -3.08
N GLY A 16 -1.94 23.43 -3.54
CA GLY A 16 -1.53 23.49 -4.95
C GLY A 16 -0.73 22.26 -5.35
N TRP A 17 0.18 21.80 -4.49
CA TRP A 17 0.94 20.57 -4.73
C TRP A 17 0.07 19.32 -4.67
N LEU A 18 -0.83 19.24 -3.68
CA LEU A 18 -1.75 18.11 -3.51
C LEU A 18 -2.75 17.98 -4.68
N THR A 19 -3.13 19.10 -5.29
CA THR A 19 -4.10 19.14 -6.40
C THR A 19 -3.48 18.97 -7.79
N LEU A 20 -2.14 18.90 -7.89
CA LEU A 20 -1.45 18.57 -9.15
C LEU A 20 -1.99 17.24 -9.73
N ASN A 21 -2.37 17.27 -11.00
CA ASN A 21 -3.15 16.22 -11.64
C ASN A 21 -2.63 15.79 -13.02
N GLY A 22 -3.16 14.66 -13.51
CA GLY A 22 -3.01 14.21 -14.90
C GLY A 22 -1.56 14.01 -15.35
N PRO A 23 -1.16 14.44 -16.57
CA PRO A 23 0.17 14.13 -17.12
C PRO A 23 1.33 14.81 -16.38
N THR A 24 1.05 15.78 -15.50
CA THR A 24 2.07 16.47 -14.71
C THR A 24 2.65 15.59 -13.59
N ILE A 25 1.88 14.60 -13.14
CA ILE A 25 2.30 13.64 -12.12
C ILE A 25 2.88 12.39 -12.78
N TYR A 26 3.91 11.81 -12.15
CA TYR A 26 4.62 10.63 -12.64
C TYR A 26 5.14 10.74 -14.08
N ASN A 27 5.40 11.96 -14.56
CA ASN A 27 5.81 12.24 -15.94
C ASN A 27 4.86 11.63 -16.98
N GLY A 28 3.56 11.56 -16.69
CA GLY A 28 2.54 11.03 -17.59
C GLY A 28 2.55 9.51 -17.77
N ARG A 29 3.35 8.78 -16.98
CA ARG A 29 3.47 7.31 -17.10
C ARG A 29 2.15 6.56 -16.88
N TYR A 30 1.25 7.12 -16.06
CA TYR A 30 0.02 6.45 -15.64
C TYR A 30 -1.19 7.30 -16.04
N PRO A 31 -1.74 7.14 -17.26
CA PRO A 31 -2.81 8.00 -17.77
C PRO A 31 -4.13 7.86 -17.00
N ASN A 32 -4.36 6.70 -16.35
CA ASN A 32 -5.53 6.48 -15.50
C ASN A 32 -5.45 7.26 -14.18
N ILE A 33 -4.27 7.72 -13.75
CA ILE A 33 -4.11 8.40 -12.47
C ILE A 33 -4.42 9.90 -12.63
N LEU A 34 -5.49 10.34 -11.97
CA LEU A 34 -5.91 11.74 -11.95
C LEU A 34 -5.21 12.51 -10.83
N LYS A 35 -5.12 11.94 -9.63
CA LYS A 35 -4.37 12.51 -8.50
C LYS A 35 -3.45 11.48 -7.89
N ARG A 36 -2.22 11.89 -7.56
CA ARG A 36 -1.12 11.04 -7.09
C ARG A 36 -1.48 10.21 -5.85
N GLY A 37 -0.81 9.09 -5.67
CA GLY A 37 -0.89 8.30 -4.45
C GLY A 37 -0.40 9.07 -3.22
N LEU A 38 -1.17 9.05 -2.14
CA LEU A 38 -0.77 9.58 -0.83
C LEU A 38 -0.56 8.47 0.20
N GLY A 39 0.35 8.70 1.14
CA GLY A 39 0.51 7.91 2.36
C GLY A 39 0.85 6.44 2.15
N LEU A 40 0.60 5.65 3.21
CA LEU A 40 0.89 4.22 3.29
C LEU A 40 0.16 3.41 2.21
N GLY A 41 -1.10 3.77 1.93
CA GLY A 41 -1.93 3.05 0.97
C GLY A 41 -1.72 3.44 -0.48
N GLN A 42 -0.87 4.45 -0.76
CA GLN A 42 -0.81 5.10 -2.08
C GLN A 42 -2.20 5.44 -2.62
N TRP A 43 -3.06 6.01 -1.76
CA TRP A 43 -4.44 6.33 -2.12
C TRP A 43 -4.47 7.33 -3.27
N THR A 44 -5.08 6.89 -4.37
CA THR A 44 -4.98 7.53 -5.69
C THR A 44 -6.41 7.79 -6.21
N ASP A 45 -6.61 8.93 -6.85
CA ASP A 45 -7.83 9.17 -7.65
C ASP A 45 -7.57 8.72 -9.09
N THR A 46 -8.49 7.96 -9.67
CA THR A 46 -8.34 7.37 -11.00
C THR A 46 -9.54 7.67 -11.89
N ALA A 47 -9.36 7.60 -13.22
CA ALA A 47 -10.39 7.94 -14.20
C ALA A 47 -11.55 6.93 -14.21
N ASP A 48 -11.32 5.71 -13.74
CA ASP A 48 -12.35 4.68 -13.50
C ASP A 48 -13.22 4.91 -12.24
N GLY A 49 -12.99 6.00 -11.50
CA GLY A 49 -13.88 6.48 -10.43
C GLY A 49 -13.35 6.29 -9.01
N SER A 50 -12.14 5.77 -8.79
CA SER A 50 -11.52 5.86 -7.45
C SER A 50 -11.37 7.32 -7.03
N ARG A 51 -11.73 7.62 -5.77
CA ARG A 51 -11.57 8.94 -5.15
C ARG A 51 -10.74 8.90 -3.86
N ARG A 52 -9.89 7.88 -3.69
CA ARG A 52 -9.25 7.59 -2.40
C ARG A 52 -8.25 8.67 -1.96
N HIS A 53 -7.57 9.34 -2.89
CA HIS A 53 -6.72 10.50 -2.56
C HIS A 53 -7.60 11.60 -1.95
N THR A 54 -8.68 11.96 -2.65
CA THR A 54 -9.57 13.04 -2.21
C THR A 54 -10.24 12.70 -0.88
N LEU A 55 -10.70 11.46 -0.72
CA LEU A 55 -11.33 10.99 0.52
C LEU A 55 -10.38 11.10 1.71
N LEU A 56 -9.09 10.77 1.58
CA LEU A 56 -8.13 10.92 2.67
C LEU A 56 -8.01 12.38 3.12
N LEU A 57 -7.90 13.32 2.19
CA LEU A 57 -7.78 14.75 2.51
C LEU A 57 -9.06 15.29 3.18
N GLU A 58 -10.23 14.90 2.67
CA GLU A 58 -11.53 15.26 3.26
C GLU A 58 -11.69 14.67 4.66
N TYR A 59 -11.27 13.41 4.86
CA TYR A 59 -11.30 12.74 6.16
C TYR A 59 -10.38 13.42 7.17
N ALA A 60 -9.15 13.74 6.76
CA ALA A 60 -8.18 14.47 7.57
C ALA A 60 -8.73 15.83 8.03
N LYS A 61 -9.35 16.57 7.09
CA LYS A 61 -9.99 17.85 7.36
C LYS A 61 -11.14 17.72 8.36
N GLY A 62 -12.00 16.71 8.19
CA GLY A 62 -13.11 16.42 9.10
C GLY A 62 -12.66 16.02 10.52
N LYS A 63 -11.48 15.40 10.65
CA LYS A 63 -10.87 15.03 11.93
C LYS A 63 -9.99 16.12 12.54
N HIS A 64 -9.83 17.26 11.86
CA HIS A 64 -8.89 18.33 12.23
C HIS A 64 -7.45 17.83 12.47
N GLN A 65 -7.00 16.91 11.62
CA GLN A 65 -5.68 16.28 11.71
C GLN A 65 -4.94 16.38 10.38
N LYS A 66 -3.61 16.25 10.42
CA LYS A 66 -2.79 16.19 9.21
C LYS A 66 -3.03 14.86 8.50
N TRP A 67 -3.25 14.88 7.18
CA TRP A 67 -3.49 13.68 6.38
C TRP A 67 -2.35 12.67 6.47
N TYR A 68 -1.13 13.16 6.74
CA TYR A 68 0.07 12.37 6.88
C TYR A 68 0.32 11.83 8.30
N ASN A 69 -0.55 12.11 9.26
CA ASN A 69 -0.48 11.49 10.58
C ASN A 69 -0.70 9.98 10.46
N LEU A 70 0.17 9.18 11.08
CA LEU A 70 0.09 7.71 11.01
C LEU A 70 -1.24 7.17 11.56
N GLY A 71 -1.67 7.68 12.72
CA GLY A 71 -2.92 7.26 13.35
C GLY A 71 -4.13 7.58 12.47
N LEU A 72 -4.15 8.78 11.86
CA LEU A 72 -5.20 9.13 10.90
C LEU A 72 -5.20 8.21 9.68
N GLN A 73 -4.05 7.89 9.11
CA GLN A 73 -3.98 7.00 7.94
C GLN A 73 -4.51 5.60 8.25
N LEU A 74 -4.21 5.06 9.43
CA LEU A 74 -4.75 3.78 9.89
C LEU A 74 -6.27 3.87 10.15
N ASP A 75 -6.75 4.95 10.75
CA ASP A 75 -8.18 5.21 10.97
C ASP A 75 -8.93 5.33 9.63
N PHE A 76 -8.33 6.02 8.66
CA PHE A 76 -8.85 6.17 7.31
C PHE A 76 -8.99 4.81 6.61
N MET A 77 -7.96 3.95 6.65
CA MET A 77 -8.03 2.59 6.09
C MET A 77 -9.24 1.80 6.59
N LEU A 78 -9.59 1.96 7.86
CA LEU A 78 -10.64 1.19 8.52
C LEU A 78 -12.03 1.82 8.37
N TYR A 79 -12.11 3.15 8.31
CA TYR A 79 -13.38 3.85 8.47
C TYR A 79 -13.60 5.02 7.51
N GLY A 80 -12.55 5.57 6.91
CA GLY A 80 -12.64 6.76 6.05
C GLY A 80 -12.59 6.47 4.55
N ASP A 81 -12.03 5.32 4.15
CA ASP A 81 -11.96 4.90 2.76
C ASP A 81 -13.34 4.48 2.22
N SER A 82 -13.42 4.16 0.92
CA SER A 82 -14.68 3.74 0.30
C SER A 82 -15.24 2.46 0.97
N PRO A 83 -16.58 2.27 0.98
CA PRO A 83 -17.19 1.09 1.60
C PRO A 83 -16.63 -0.24 1.11
N TYR A 84 -16.21 -0.33 -0.15
CA TYR A 84 -15.59 -1.52 -0.70
C TYR A 84 -14.29 -1.86 0.06
N TYR A 85 -13.35 -0.91 0.16
CA TYR A 85 -12.05 -1.14 0.78
C TYR A 85 -12.13 -1.30 2.29
N THR A 86 -12.99 -0.52 2.97
CA THR A 86 -13.13 -0.61 4.43
C THR A 86 -13.77 -1.94 4.85
N ASN A 87 -14.78 -2.42 4.13
CA ASN A 87 -15.41 -3.72 4.40
C ASN A 87 -14.44 -4.85 4.11
N TRP A 88 -13.76 -4.81 2.95
CA TRP A 88 -12.77 -5.84 2.59
C TRP A 88 -11.67 -5.92 3.64
N LEU A 89 -11.13 -4.79 4.12
CA LEU A 89 -10.06 -4.79 5.12
C LEU A 89 -10.50 -5.38 6.46
N LYS A 90 -11.73 -5.07 6.91
CA LYS A 90 -12.31 -5.63 8.14
C LYS A 90 -12.51 -7.14 8.05
N ASP A 91 -12.90 -7.63 6.88
CA ASP A 91 -13.02 -9.07 6.63
C ASP A 91 -11.65 -9.73 6.48
N PHE A 92 -10.69 -9.06 5.85
CA PHE A 92 -9.33 -9.55 5.68
C PHE A 92 -8.64 -9.86 7.02
N PHE A 93 -8.88 -9.07 8.07
CA PHE A 93 -8.34 -9.36 9.41
C PHE A 93 -8.84 -10.66 10.05
N LYS A 94 -9.87 -11.29 9.49
CA LYS A 94 -10.38 -12.59 9.93
C LYS A 94 -9.66 -13.75 9.23
N ASN A 95 -8.86 -13.47 8.20
CA ASN A 95 -8.13 -14.50 7.47
C ASN A 95 -6.94 -15.00 8.29
N SER A 96 -6.69 -16.31 8.19
CA SER A 96 -5.48 -16.96 8.66
C SER A 96 -4.71 -17.51 7.47
N GLY A 97 -3.38 -17.41 7.49
CA GLY A 97 -2.52 -17.91 6.43
C GLY A 97 -1.08 -17.46 6.63
N SER A 98 -0.19 -17.87 5.72
CA SER A 98 1.18 -17.37 5.74
C SER A 98 1.21 -15.86 5.40
N PRO A 99 2.21 -15.10 5.90
CA PRO A 99 2.37 -13.70 5.53
C PRO A 99 2.44 -13.49 4.01
N ALA A 100 3.06 -14.43 3.29
CA ALA A 100 3.14 -14.42 1.84
C ALA A 100 1.76 -14.52 1.16
N SER A 101 0.89 -15.45 1.55
CA SER A 101 -0.42 -15.59 0.92
C SER A 101 -1.33 -14.40 1.26
N LEU A 102 -1.26 -13.89 2.49
CA LEU A 102 -2.00 -12.70 2.91
C LEU A 102 -1.53 -11.43 2.17
N ALA A 103 -0.22 -11.29 1.90
CA ALA A 103 0.31 -10.19 1.10
C ALA A 103 -0.18 -10.25 -0.36
N GLN A 104 -0.27 -11.44 -0.95
CA GLN A 104 -0.83 -11.63 -2.28
C GLN A 104 -2.31 -11.22 -2.33
N LEU A 105 -3.12 -11.63 -1.35
CA LEU A 105 -4.53 -11.23 -1.27
C LEU A 105 -4.68 -9.71 -1.14
N PHE A 106 -3.87 -9.09 -0.28
CA PHE A 106 -3.88 -7.63 -0.09
C PHE A 106 -3.51 -6.88 -1.37
N LEU A 107 -2.48 -7.34 -2.07
CA LEU A 107 -2.05 -6.79 -3.37
C LEU A 107 -3.17 -6.80 -4.41
N ILE A 108 -3.85 -7.94 -4.53
CA ILE A 108 -4.87 -8.14 -5.57
C ILE A 108 -6.13 -7.34 -5.26
N TYR A 109 -6.64 -7.42 -4.03
CA TYR A 109 -7.99 -6.95 -3.73
C TYR A 109 -8.05 -5.56 -3.07
N TRP A 110 -7.02 -5.18 -2.29
CA TRP A 110 -7.02 -3.88 -1.62
C TRP A 110 -6.19 -2.83 -2.36
N GLU A 111 -5.02 -3.21 -2.86
CA GLU A 111 -4.20 -2.32 -3.70
C GLU A 111 -4.70 -2.28 -5.16
N GLY A 112 -5.35 -3.34 -5.65
CA GLY A 112 -5.81 -3.43 -7.03
C GLY A 112 -4.67 -3.54 -8.05
N ASN A 113 -3.51 -4.05 -7.62
CA ASN A 113 -2.28 -4.07 -8.42
C ASN A 113 -1.78 -5.51 -8.63
N SER A 114 -2.60 -6.33 -9.29
CA SER A 114 -2.34 -7.74 -9.52
C SER A 114 -1.01 -7.98 -10.25
N GLY A 115 -0.08 -8.67 -9.60
CA GLY A 115 1.18 -9.14 -10.19
C GLY A 115 2.39 -8.22 -10.03
N ASP A 116 2.22 -6.94 -9.66
CA ASP A 116 3.36 -6.01 -9.50
C ASP A 116 4.19 -6.34 -8.26
N LYS A 117 5.45 -6.74 -8.48
CA LYS A 117 6.44 -7.04 -7.43
C LYS A 117 5.95 -8.06 -6.40
N LEU A 118 5.20 -9.06 -6.86
CA LEU A 118 4.56 -10.05 -5.98
C LEU A 118 5.59 -10.74 -5.07
N LEU A 119 6.70 -11.24 -5.64
CA LEU A 119 7.72 -11.95 -4.88
C LEU A 119 8.34 -11.06 -3.79
N GLU A 120 8.66 -9.80 -4.13
CA GLU A 120 9.22 -8.85 -3.17
C GLU A 120 8.21 -8.54 -2.06
N ARG A 121 6.92 -8.40 -2.37
CA ARG A 121 5.87 -8.16 -1.38
C ARG A 121 5.67 -9.33 -0.43
N GLN A 122 5.62 -10.56 -0.97
CA GLN A 122 5.54 -11.79 -0.18
C GLN A 122 6.77 -11.95 0.73
N THR A 123 7.95 -11.68 0.18
CA THR A 123 9.22 -11.67 0.91
C THR A 123 9.17 -10.69 2.07
N ARG A 124 8.83 -9.42 1.80
CA ARG A 124 8.77 -8.37 2.83
C ARG A 124 7.74 -8.68 3.92
N ALA A 125 6.58 -9.20 3.56
CA ALA A 125 5.56 -9.58 4.55
C ALA A 125 6.08 -10.67 5.50
N SER A 126 6.77 -11.68 4.96
CA SER A 126 7.36 -12.77 5.73
C SER A 126 8.48 -12.28 6.65
N GLU A 127 9.34 -11.39 6.14
CA GLU A 127 10.38 -10.73 6.94
C GLU A 127 9.81 -9.91 8.10
N TRP A 128 8.79 -9.08 7.85
CA TRP A 128 8.15 -8.27 8.89
C TRP A 128 7.49 -9.15 9.95
N TYR A 129 6.78 -10.20 9.54
CA TYR A 129 6.17 -11.14 10.46
C TYR A 129 7.22 -11.77 11.39
N TYR A 130 8.31 -12.28 10.82
CA TYR A 130 9.40 -12.87 11.60
C TYR A 130 10.05 -11.88 12.56
N GLN A 131 10.36 -10.66 12.09
CA GLN A 131 10.97 -9.62 12.93
C GLN A 131 10.07 -9.19 14.10
N ILE A 132 8.76 -9.11 13.88
CA ILE A 132 7.81 -8.76 14.94
C ILE A 132 7.64 -9.94 15.91
N GLU A 133 7.57 -11.17 15.42
CA GLU A 133 7.38 -12.37 16.24
C GLU A 133 8.62 -12.69 17.11
N LYS A 134 9.81 -12.63 16.51
CA LYS A 134 11.07 -12.98 17.20
C LYS A 134 11.72 -11.80 17.90
N GLY A 135 11.16 -10.60 17.73
CA GLY A 135 11.74 -9.35 18.21
C GLY A 135 12.77 -8.79 17.22
N PHE A 136 12.81 -7.46 17.11
CA PHE A 136 13.78 -6.76 16.29
C PHE A 136 15.20 -7.01 16.84
N SER A 137 15.95 -7.87 16.18
CA SER A 137 17.37 -8.08 16.45
C SER A 137 18.20 -6.98 15.78
N GLN A 138 18.07 -5.73 16.25
CA GLN A 138 18.98 -4.64 15.90
C GLN A 138 19.26 -3.74 17.12
N PRO A 139 20.52 -3.62 17.56
CA PRO A 139 20.93 -2.49 18.38
C PRO A 139 21.02 -1.26 17.48
N ASN A 140 20.24 -0.21 17.80
CA ASN A 140 20.27 1.12 17.18
C ASN A 140 19.67 1.24 15.76
N GLY A 141 18.34 1.44 15.70
CA GLY A 141 17.69 2.45 14.83
C GLY A 141 18.03 2.50 13.33
N GLY A 142 18.52 1.41 12.73
CA GLY A 142 18.85 1.31 11.31
C GLY A 142 17.70 0.72 10.48
N THR A 143 17.69 1.03 9.19
CA THR A 143 16.80 0.42 8.18
C THR A 143 16.79 -1.10 8.32
N ALA A 144 15.59 -1.71 8.45
CA ALA A 144 15.42 -3.15 8.48
C ALA A 144 16.13 -3.78 7.26
N GLN A 145 17.28 -4.39 7.51
CA GLN A 145 18.03 -5.10 6.48
C GLN A 145 17.58 -6.56 6.54
N SER A 146 17.20 -7.11 5.40
CA SER A 146 16.80 -8.50 5.27
C SER A 146 17.95 -9.40 5.68
N ASP A 147 17.73 -10.29 6.65
CA ASP A 147 18.67 -11.36 6.98
C ASP A 147 18.48 -12.48 5.93
N PRO A 148 19.49 -12.79 5.10
CA PRO A 148 19.40 -13.86 4.11
C PRO A 148 19.06 -15.22 4.74
N LYS A 149 19.39 -15.45 6.02
CA LYS A 149 18.98 -16.67 6.74
C LYS A 149 17.51 -16.68 7.10
N ALA A 150 16.94 -15.51 7.44
CA ALA A 150 15.51 -15.38 7.68
C ALA A 150 14.72 -15.62 6.38
N LEU A 151 15.24 -15.11 5.24
CA LEU A 151 14.66 -15.35 3.92
C LEU A 151 14.67 -16.83 3.52
N GLU A 152 15.78 -17.53 3.80
CA GLU A 152 15.89 -18.96 3.50
C GLU A 152 14.99 -19.82 4.39
N ALA A 153 14.72 -19.37 5.62
CA ALA A 153 13.82 -20.06 6.55
C ALA A 153 12.34 -19.99 6.15
N VAL A 154 11.91 -18.94 5.43
CA VAL A 154 10.53 -18.81 4.89
C VAL A 154 10.42 -19.23 3.43
N ARG A 155 11.51 -19.72 2.84
CA ARG A 155 11.57 -20.10 1.43
C ARG A 155 10.56 -21.19 1.09
N GLU A 156 10.43 -22.23 1.92
CA GLU A 156 9.43 -23.29 1.70
C GLU A 156 7.99 -22.75 1.80
N ASP A 157 7.70 -21.88 2.78
CA ASP A 157 6.39 -21.24 2.94
C ASP A 157 5.99 -20.37 1.73
N LEU A 158 6.95 -19.74 1.05
CA LEU A 158 6.72 -18.95 -0.17
C LEU A 158 6.28 -19.84 -1.36
N PHE A 159 6.87 -21.03 -1.47
CA PHE A 159 6.60 -21.96 -2.59
C PHE A 159 5.34 -22.82 -2.35
N GLU A 160 5.09 -23.26 -1.12
CA GLU A 160 3.94 -24.14 -0.81
C GLU A 160 2.61 -23.37 -0.69
N ASN A 161 2.64 -22.11 -0.26
CA ASN A 161 1.43 -21.32 0.01
C ASN A 161 1.11 -20.28 -1.08
N SER A 162 1.81 -20.29 -2.21
CA SER A 162 1.46 -19.45 -3.36
C SER A 162 0.11 -19.90 -3.92
N ILE A 163 -0.89 -19.01 -3.91
CA ILE A 163 -2.22 -19.36 -4.41
C ILE A 163 -2.15 -19.49 -5.95
N PRO A 164 -2.57 -20.64 -6.53
CA PRO A 164 -2.67 -20.79 -7.98
C PRO A 164 -3.68 -19.77 -8.53
N GLY A 165 -3.23 -18.88 -9.42
CA GLY A 165 -4.08 -17.81 -9.99
C GLY A 165 -3.43 -16.42 -10.02
N GLY A 166 -2.21 -16.26 -9.50
CA GLY A 166 -1.41 -15.04 -9.64
C GLY A 166 -0.73 -14.86 -11.00
N GLY A 167 -1.10 -15.64 -12.02
CA GLY A 167 -0.60 -15.50 -13.39
C GLY A 167 -1.70 -14.94 -14.29
N ASP A 168 -1.48 -13.73 -14.80
CA ASP A 168 -1.96 -13.13 -16.07
C ASP A 168 -3.40 -13.45 -16.56
N GLY A 169 -4.32 -13.85 -15.69
CA GLY A 169 -5.56 -14.53 -16.10
C GLY A 169 -6.84 -14.05 -15.43
N MET A 170 -6.81 -13.03 -14.56
CA MET A 170 -8.01 -12.41 -14.02
C MET A 170 -8.22 -11.06 -14.70
N GLY A 171 -8.75 -11.14 -15.93
CA GLY A 171 -9.22 -9.98 -16.66
C GLY A 171 -10.36 -9.30 -15.91
N TYR A 172 -10.08 -8.11 -15.40
CA TYR A 172 -11.11 -7.10 -15.24
C TYR A 172 -11.00 -6.17 -16.45
N ALA A 173 -12.16 -5.93 -17.08
CA ALA A 173 -12.31 -5.19 -18.31
C ALA A 173 -11.69 -3.79 -18.21
N TYR A 174 -10.97 -3.44 -19.27
CA TYR A 174 -10.35 -2.14 -19.55
C TYR A 174 -11.31 -0.96 -19.38
#